data_AF-A0A1G0NJX7-F1
#
_entry.id   AF-A0A1G0NJX7-F1
#
_cell.length_a   1.000
_cell.length_b   1.000
_cell.length_c   1.000
_cell.angle_alpha   90.00
_cell.angle_beta   90.00
_cell.angle_gamma   90.00
#
_symmetry.space_group_name_H-M   'P 1'
#
loop_
_entity.id
_entity.type
_entity.pdbx_description
1 polymer ?
#
loop_
_entity_poly.entity_id
_entity_poly.type
_entity_poly.pdbx_seq_one_letter_code
_entity_poly.pdbx_strand_id
1 'polypeptide(L)'
;MPYALTIEQAQSITDIEMAFSTMRLLPPLDEIPAEFIRGNVYTSLVEKICFNQPLPSLDMALVDGLKPEDLNRVIRAHLQSFGPKHEHKIAGVGYMLSLLCTLSAEPVGTHAPG
;
A
#
# COMPACT_ATOMS: atom_id res chain seq x y z
N MET A 1 -2.06 -9.17 -19.61
CA MET A 1 -1.27 -7.91 -19.64
C MET A 1 -0.68 -7.77 -18.26
N PRO A 2 0.56 -7.28 -18.09
CA PRO A 2 1.06 -7.07 -16.73
C PRO A 2 0.13 -6.12 -15.98
N TYR A 3 -0.17 -6.43 -14.72
CA TYR A 3 -0.92 -5.54 -13.85
C TYR A 3 -0.31 -4.14 -13.88
N ALA A 4 -1.14 -3.11 -14.03
CA ALA A 4 -0.71 -1.73 -13.97
C ALA A 4 -1.75 -0.91 -13.19
N LEU A 5 -1.26 -0.14 -12.22
CA LEU A 5 -2.06 0.82 -11.46
C LEU A 5 -1.64 2.23 -11.89
N THR A 6 -2.59 2.99 -12.43
CA THR A 6 -2.38 4.38 -12.83
C THR A 6 -2.72 5.33 -11.69
N ILE A 7 -2.13 6.53 -11.71
CA ILE A 7 -2.44 7.60 -10.75
C ILE A 7 -3.93 7.97 -10.83
N GLU A 8 -4.48 8.05 -12.04
CA GLU A 8 -5.90 8.34 -12.24
C GLU A 8 -6.81 7.32 -11.56
N GLN A 9 -6.46 6.03 -11.63
CA GLN A 9 -7.19 4.97 -10.92
C GLN A 9 -7.04 5.09 -9.40
N ALA A 10 -5.85 5.40 -8.90
CA ALA A 10 -5.62 5.63 -7.47
C ALA A 10 -6.43 6.83 -6.95
N GLN A 11 -6.58 7.88 -7.75
CA GLN A 11 -7.39 9.06 -7.44
C GLN A 11 -8.90 8.83 -7.63
N SER A 12 -9.29 7.74 -8.31
CA SER A 12 -10.70 7.43 -8.58
C SER A 12 -11.41 6.74 -7.41
N ILE A 13 -10.75 6.53 -6.27
CA ILE A 13 -11.38 5.91 -5.09
C ILE A 13 -12.48 6.84 -4.56
N THR A 14 -13.71 6.34 -4.57
CA THR A 14 -14.88 7.10 -4.12
C THR A 14 -15.08 7.01 -2.60
N ASP A 15 -15.87 7.94 -2.04
CA ASP A 15 -16.26 7.89 -0.63
C ASP A 15 -17.08 6.64 -0.28
N ILE A 16 -17.84 6.12 -1.25
CA ILE A 16 -18.59 4.86 -1.10
C ILE A 16 -17.62 3.70 -0.95
N GLU A 17 -16.57 3.63 -1.79
CA GLU A 17 -15.52 2.61 -1.67
C GLU A 17 -14.73 2.74 -0.37
N MET A 18 -14.55 3.96 0.15
CA MET A 18 -13.94 4.17 1.47
C MET A 18 -14.82 3.67 2.62
N ALA A 19 -16.15 3.80 2.49
CA ALA A 19 -17.11 3.39 3.52
C ALA A 19 -17.40 1.88 3.51
N PHE A 20 -17.45 1.27 2.33
CA PHE A 20 -17.83 -0.14 2.15
C PHE A 20 -16.70 -1.05 1.70
N SER A 21 -15.50 -0.50 1.55
CA SER A 21 -14.33 -1.16 0.96
C SER A 21 -14.48 -1.49 -0.53
N THR A 22 -13.38 -1.83 -1.18
CA THR A 22 -13.35 -2.22 -2.60
C THR A 22 -12.24 -3.24 -2.87
N MET A 23 -12.42 -4.03 -3.93
CA MET A 23 -11.40 -4.92 -4.49
C MET A 23 -11.06 -4.53 -5.93
N ARG A 24 -11.64 -3.42 -6.43
CA ARG A 24 -11.62 -3.06 -7.86
C ARG A 24 -10.22 -2.91 -8.43
N LEU A 25 -9.29 -2.36 -7.65
CA LEU A 25 -7.91 -2.16 -8.09
C LEU A 25 -6.98 -3.24 -7.56
N LEU A 26 -7.45 -4.22 -6.79
CA LEU A 26 -6.57 -5.24 -6.24
C LEU A 26 -6.03 -6.12 -7.37
N PRO A 27 -4.70 -6.32 -7.47
CA PRO A 27 -4.14 -7.24 -8.45
C PRO A 27 -4.60 -8.69 -8.18
N PRO A 28 -4.83 -9.49 -9.23
CA PRO A 28 -5.07 -10.92 -9.07
C PRO A 28 -3.79 -11.60 -8.56
N LEU A 29 -3.93 -12.71 -7.81
CA LEU A 29 -2.83 -13.31 -7.05
C LEU A 29 -1.65 -13.75 -7.94
N ASP A 30 -1.93 -14.19 -9.16
CA ASP A 30 -0.96 -14.63 -10.16
C ASP A 30 -0.20 -13.48 -10.83
N GLU A 31 -0.69 -12.24 -10.74
CA GLU A 31 0.01 -11.05 -11.22
C GLU A 31 0.83 -10.35 -10.11
N ILE A 32 0.69 -10.78 -8.85
CA ILE A 32 1.47 -10.25 -7.74
C ILE A 32 2.88 -10.88 -7.77
N PRO A 33 3.95 -10.08 -7.79
CA PRO A 33 5.30 -10.63 -7.75
C PRO A 33 5.55 -11.43 -6.47
N ALA A 34 6.27 -12.55 -6.59
CA ALA A 34 6.47 -13.49 -5.48
C ALA A 34 7.11 -12.87 -4.23
N GLU A 35 7.86 -11.77 -4.37
CA GLU A 35 8.42 -11.02 -3.24
C GLU A 35 7.35 -10.38 -2.34
N PHE A 36 6.22 -9.95 -2.90
CA PHE A 36 5.10 -9.42 -2.13
C PHE A 36 4.28 -10.54 -1.50
N ILE A 37 4.24 -11.73 -2.13
CA ILE A 37 3.59 -12.91 -1.53
C ILE A 37 4.41 -13.43 -0.35
N ARG A 38 5.75 -13.43 -0.47
CA ARG A 38 6.66 -13.83 0.62
C ARG A 38 6.73 -12.80 1.74
N GLY A 39 6.53 -11.53 1.40
CA GLY A 39 6.62 -10.40 2.30
C GLY A 39 7.88 -9.56 2.05
N ASN A 40 7.70 -8.24 2.04
CA ASN A 40 8.73 -7.22 1.87
C ASN A 40 8.39 -5.95 2.67
N VAL A 41 9.18 -4.89 2.51
CA VAL A 41 8.98 -3.62 3.24
C VAL A 41 7.59 -3.01 3.00
N TYR A 42 7.05 -3.12 1.79
CA TYR A 42 5.73 -2.59 1.45
C TYR A 42 4.62 -3.39 2.13
N THR A 43 4.68 -4.72 2.08
CA THR A 43 3.69 -5.57 2.74
C THR A 43 3.76 -5.45 4.25
N SER A 44 4.96 -5.30 4.83
CA SER A 44 5.11 -5.05 6.28
C SER A 44 4.52 -3.71 6.70
N LEU A 45 4.66 -2.67 5.87
CA LEU A 45 4.02 -1.38 6.14
C LEU A 45 2.49 -1.51 6.07
N VAL A 46 1.97 -2.15 5.02
CA VAL A 46 0.54 -2.41 4.84
C VAL A 46 -0.04 -3.23 5.99
N GLU A 47 0.67 -4.27 6.43
CA GLU A 47 0.30 -5.11 7.56
C GLU A 47 0.18 -4.29 8.85
N LYS A 48 1.17 -3.44 9.14
CA LYS A 48 1.12 -2.53 10.29
C LYS A 48 -0.05 -1.55 10.22
N ILE A 49 -0.35 -1.01 9.04
CA ILE A 49 -1.53 -0.15 8.83
C ILE A 49 -2.83 -0.94 9.08
N CYS A 50 -2.91 -2.18 8.60
CA CYS A 50 -4.06 -3.07 8.76
C CYS A 50 -4.32 -3.39 10.24
N PHE A 51 -3.28 -3.70 11.00
CA PHE A 51 -3.37 -4.00 12.44
C PHE A 51 -3.31 -2.76 13.33
N ASN A 52 -3.32 -1.56 12.75
CA ASN A 52 -3.20 -0.29 13.47
C ASN A 52 -2.00 -0.25 14.44
N GLN A 53 -0.88 -0.82 14.00
CA GLN A 53 0.38 -0.89 14.71
C GLN A 53 1.25 0.35 14.42
N PRO A 54 2.26 0.63 15.28
CA PRO A 54 3.23 1.69 15.01
C PRO A 54 3.94 1.50 13.67
N LEU A 55 3.84 2.54 12.83
CA LEU A 55 4.52 2.58 11.52
C LEU A 55 6.04 2.71 11.75
N PRO A 56 6.85 2.01 10.96
CA PRO A 56 8.30 2.16 11.02
C PRO A 56 8.71 3.55 10.54
N SER A 57 9.85 4.05 11.03
CA SER A 57 10.51 5.23 10.45
C SER A 57 11.02 4.88 9.06
N LEU A 58 10.23 5.24 8.04
CA LEU A 58 10.55 5.07 6.62
C LEU A 58 10.34 6.42 5.94
N ASP A 59 11.23 6.74 5.01
CA ASP A 59 10.99 7.80 4.06
C ASP A 59 10.13 7.25 2.91
N MET A 60 9.16 8.04 2.48
CA MET A 60 8.20 7.68 1.44
C MET A 60 8.18 8.78 0.38
N ALA A 61 8.67 8.46 -0.81
CA ALA A 61 8.58 9.32 -1.98
C ALA A 61 7.38 8.87 -2.83
N LEU A 62 6.33 9.69 -2.91
CA LEU A 62 5.18 9.46 -3.78
C LEU A 62 5.54 9.74 -5.24
N VAL A 63 4.87 9.05 -6.17
CA VAL A 63 4.95 9.41 -7.59
C VAL A 63 4.37 10.80 -7.84
N ASP A 64 4.96 11.52 -8.80
CA ASP A 64 4.54 12.88 -9.13
C ASP A 64 3.05 12.93 -9.49
N GLY A 65 2.32 13.84 -8.84
CA GLY A 65 0.89 14.04 -9.05
C GLY A 65 -0.03 13.23 -8.12
N LEU A 66 0.52 12.31 -7.31
CA LEU A 66 -0.21 11.62 -6.26
C LEU A 66 -0.06 12.34 -4.92
N LYS A 67 -1.18 12.52 -4.19
CA LYS A 67 -1.15 13.12 -2.85
C LYS A 67 -1.15 12.04 -1.76
N PRO A 68 -0.62 12.34 -0.55
CA PRO A 68 -0.66 11.39 0.57
C PRO A 68 -2.08 10.89 0.89
N GLU A 69 -3.09 11.75 0.72
CA GLU A 69 -4.49 11.41 0.96
C GLU A 69 -5.01 10.38 -0.05
N ASP A 70 -4.60 10.48 -1.32
CA ASP A 70 -4.98 9.53 -2.38
C ASP A 70 -4.40 8.15 -2.06
N LEU A 71 -3.14 8.10 -1.63
CA LEU A 71 -2.49 6.87 -1.24
C LEU A 71 -3.18 6.22 -0.02
N ASN A 72 -3.47 7.02 1.01
CA ASN A 72 -4.17 6.52 2.19
C ASN A 72 -5.58 6.00 1.84
N ARG A 73 -6.27 6.66 0.91
CA ARG A 73 -7.56 6.17 0.39
C ARG A 73 -7.43 4.81 -0.27
N VAL A 74 -6.46 4.64 -1.18
CA VAL A 74 -6.21 3.34 -1.83
C VAL A 74 -5.95 2.25 -0.79
N ILE A 75 -5.06 2.49 0.18
CA ILE A 75 -4.72 1.51 1.21
C ILE A 75 -5.96 1.15 2.04
N ARG A 76 -6.67 2.15 2.58
CA ARG A 76 -7.80 1.93 3.50
C ARG A 76 -8.99 1.26 2.82
N ALA A 77 -9.35 1.71 1.61
CA ALA A 77 -10.47 1.16 0.86
C ALA A 77 -10.26 -0.33 0.54
N HIS A 78 -9.03 -0.77 0.30
CA HIS A 78 -8.75 -2.17 0.00
C HIS A 78 -8.50 -3.03 1.23
N LEU A 79 -7.92 -2.46 2.30
CA LEU A 79 -7.66 -3.18 3.55
C LEU A 79 -8.95 -3.62 4.27
N GLN A 80 -9.98 -2.78 4.27
CA GLN A 80 -11.23 -3.03 4.99
C GLN A 80 -12.15 -4.08 4.33
N SER A 81 -11.86 -4.52 3.10
CA SER A 81 -12.72 -5.44 2.35
C SER A 81 -12.85 -6.82 3.01
N PHE A 82 -14.03 -7.44 2.98
CA PHE A 82 -14.23 -8.79 3.57
C PHE A 82 -13.59 -9.93 2.75
N GLY A 83 -13.16 -9.66 1.52
CA GLY A 83 -12.36 -10.55 0.69
C GLY A 83 -11.23 -9.78 -0.03
N PRO A 84 -10.23 -10.44 -0.62
CA PRO A 84 -9.92 -11.87 -0.60
C PRO A 84 -9.25 -12.28 0.73
N LYS A 85 -8.61 -13.46 0.79
CA LYS A 85 -7.83 -13.88 1.96
C LYS A 85 -6.82 -12.81 2.37
N HIS A 86 -6.60 -12.70 3.68
CA HIS A 86 -5.75 -11.67 4.29
C HIS A 86 -4.35 -11.58 3.63
N GLU A 87 -3.72 -12.72 3.36
CA GLU A 87 -2.40 -12.79 2.69
C GLU A 87 -2.41 -12.19 1.28
N HIS A 88 -3.41 -12.54 0.45
CA HIS A 88 -3.56 -11.97 -0.89
C HIS A 88 -3.80 -10.46 -0.81
N LYS A 89 -4.61 -10.01 0.14
CA LYS A 89 -4.90 -8.60 0.32
C LYS A 89 -3.67 -7.79 0.69
N ILE A 90 -2.89 -8.25 1.66
CA ILE A 90 -1.65 -7.57 2.07
C ILE A 90 -0.65 -7.56 0.91
N ALA A 91 -0.46 -8.69 0.24
CA ALA A 91 0.45 -8.78 -0.90
C ALA A 91 0.02 -7.85 -2.05
N GLY A 92 -1.28 -7.80 -2.36
CA GLY A 92 -1.82 -6.99 -3.42
C GLY A 92 -1.74 -5.50 -3.12
N VAL A 93 -2.14 -5.07 -1.92
CA VAL A 93 -2.02 -3.67 -1.50
C VAL A 93 -0.55 -3.25 -1.37
N GLY A 94 0.33 -4.15 -0.92
CA GLY A 94 1.78 -3.91 -0.92
C GLY A 94 2.34 -3.69 -2.32
N TYR A 95 1.89 -4.47 -3.30
CA TYR A 95 2.30 -4.29 -4.69
C TYR A 95 1.77 -2.98 -5.28
N MET A 96 0.49 -2.66 -5.05
CA MET A 96 -0.08 -1.35 -5.42
C MET A 96 0.71 -0.19 -4.84
N LEU A 97 1.12 -0.29 -3.57
CA LEU A 97 1.93 0.72 -2.91
C LEU A 97 3.28 0.92 -3.61
N SER A 98 3.95 -0.17 -4.01
CA SER A 98 5.22 -0.09 -4.73
C SER A 98 5.14 0.58 -6.11
N LEU A 99 3.94 0.65 -6.70
CA LEU A 99 3.69 1.37 -7.96
C LEU A 99 3.41 2.86 -7.74
N LEU A 100 2.96 3.23 -6.53
CA LEU A 100 2.51 4.58 -6.18
C LEU A 100 3.53 5.34 -5.33
N CYS A 101 4.45 4.64 -4.66
CA CYS A 101 5.51 5.26 -3.89
C CYS A 101 6.76 4.37 -3.81
N THR A 102 7.88 5.01 -3.53
CA THR A 102 9.13 4.33 -3.17
C THR A 102 9.37 4.49 -1.68
N LEU A 103 9.58 3.37 -0.99
CA LEU A 103 9.98 3.36 0.41
C LEU A 103 11.49 3.26 0.53
N SER A 104 12.10 4.17 1.28
CA SER A 104 13.51 4.10 1.68
C SER A 104 13.57 4.03 3.19
N ALA A 105 14.45 3.18 3.74
CA ALA A 105 14.74 3.26 5.16
C ALA A 105 15.40 4.62 5.41
N GLU A 106 14.85 5.44 6.32
CA GLU A 106 15.62 6.58 6.81
C GLU A 106 16.90 6.03 7.44
N PRO A 107 18.09 6.55 7.09
CA PRO A 107 19.28 6.27 7.87
C PRO A 107 18.97 6.75 9.27
N VAL A 108 18.94 5.84 10.25
CA VAL A 108 18.66 6.15 11.65
C VAL A 108 19.53 7.36 12.03
N GLY A 109 18.87 8.50 12.22
CA GLY A 109 19.56 9.72 12.59
C GLY A 109 20.38 9.41 13.84
N THR A 110 21.70 9.54 13.73
CA THR A 110 22.59 9.47 14.87
C THR A 110 22.16 10.59 15.81
N HIS A 111 21.33 10.28 16.81
CA HIS A 111 21.14 11.16 17.94
C HIS A 111 22.48 11.22 18.66
N ALA A 112 23.27 12.25 18.34
CA ALA A 112 24.40 12.65 19.14
C ALA A 112 23.84 13.09 20.51
N PRO A 113 24.28 12.48 21.63
CA PRO A 113 23.97 13.01 22.94
C PRO A 113 24.75 14.32 23.12
N GLY A 114 24.00 15.40 23.35
CA GLY A 114 24.53 16.68 23.85
C GLY A 114 24.65 16.68 25.36
#